data_AF-A0A7Z9WHW6-F1
#
_entry.id   AF-A0A7Z9WHW6-F1
#
_cell.length_a   1.000
_cell.length_b   1.000
_cell.length_c   1.000
_cell.angle_alpha   90.00
_cell.angle_beta   90.00
_cell.angle_gamma   90.00
#
_symmetry.space_group_name_H-M   'P 1'
#
loop_
_entity.id
_entity.type
_entity.pdbx_description
1 polymer ?
#
loop_
_entity_poly.entity_id
_entity_poly.type
_entity_poly.pdbx_seq_one_letter_code
_entity_poly.pdbx_strand_id
1 'polypeptide(L)'
;MNFKSTIIEYRVYDQNFKRLVNQVLGRIPDTYEEEFPIFSIYEGYCEWGAMVDEQGIVFDVGKLNEESEGDNVAIKGLVAHELAHVFLKHSVLVAQGKATLEHEADKLAIKWDFKREIEVFRQKFGPPTPQK
;
A
#
# COMPACT_ATOMS: atom_id res chain seq x y z
N MET A 1 -10.05 14.83 -16.25
CA MET A 1 -10.95 14.40 -15.17
C MET A 1 -10.04 13.93 -14.06
N ASN A 2 -10.10 14.54 -12.86
CA ASN A 2 -9.29 14.14 -11.71
C ASN A 2 -10.06 13.06 -10.94
N PHE A 3 -9.58 11.83 -10.91
CA PHE A 3 -10.07 10.85 -9.95
C PHE A 3 -9.49 11.24 -8.59
N LYS A 4 -10.35 11.75 -7.72
CA LYS A 4 -10.03 11.79 -6.30
C LYS A 4 -10.34 10.39 -5.79
N SER A 5 -9.31 9.57 -5.56
CA SER A 5 -9.39 8.58 -4.50
C SER A 5 -9.98 9.31 -3.29
N THR A 6 -11.19 8.93 -2.91
CA THR A 6 -11.89 9.65 -1.84
C THR A 6 -11.40 9.03 -0.55
N ILE A 7 -10.27 9.54 -0.07
CA ILE A 7 -9.77 9.22 1.25
C ILE A 7 -10.73 9.86 2.24
N ILE A 8 -11.49 9.05 2.99
CA ILE A 8 -12.44 9.56 4.00
C ILE A 8 -11.65 10.26 5.10
N GLU A 9 -10.53 9.66 5.49
CA GLU A 9 -9.73 10.11 6.61
C GLU A 9 -8.25 9.88 6.38
N TYR A 10 -7.44 10.92 6.59
CA TYR A 10 -5.99 10.88 6.42
C TYR A 10 -5.29 11.39 7.69
N ARG A 11 -5.03 10.47 8.62
CA ARG A 11 -4.39 10.75 9.92
C ARG A 11 -2.99 10.15 9.98
N VAL A 12 -2.08 10.76 9.21
CA VAL A 12 -0.63 10.52 9.30
C VAL A 12 0.03 11.80 9.81
N TYR A 13 0.79 11.69 10.89
CA TYR A 13 1.42 12.80 11.59
C TYR A 13 2.85 13.03 11.09
N ASP A 14 3.57 11.96 10.72
CA ASP A 14 4.88 12.07 10.11
C ASP A 14 4.80 12.74 8.72
N GLN A 15 5.40 13.92 8.59
CA GLN A 15 5.33 14.73 7.36
C GLN A 15 6.13 14.12 6.20
N ASN A 16 7.21 13.41 6.49
CA ASN A 16 8.01 12.75 5.46
C ASN A 16 7.23 11.57 4.89
N PHE A 17 6.67 10.71 5.74
CA PHE A 17 5.86 9.58 5.35
C PHE A 17 4.60 10.04 4.60
N LYS A 18 3.91 11.08 5.10
CA LYS A 18 2.79 11.71 4.40
C LYS A 18 3.15 12.16 2.98
N ARG A 19 4.33 12.75 2.79
CA ARG A 19 4.83 13.13 1.46
C ARG A 19 5.08 11.90 0.58
N LEU A 20 5.61 10.81 1.12
CA LEU A 20 5.81 9.56 0.37
C LEU A 20 4.47 8.98 -0.10
N VAL A 21 3.49 8.88 0.79
CA VAL A 21 2.14 8.40 0.45
C VAL A 21 1.50 9.26 -0.64
N ASN A 22 1.58 10.59 -0.54
CA ASN A 22 1.08 11.49 -1.59
C ASN A 22 1.80 11.32 -2.93
N GLN A 23 3.11 11.07 -2.92
CA GLN A 23 3.87 10.75 -4.14
C GLN A 23 3.42 9.43 -4.76
N VAL A 24 3.03 8.45 -3.95
CA VAL A 24 2.50 7.19 -4.45
C VAL A 24 1.12 7.39 -5.07
N LEU A 25 0.20 8.01 -4.33
CA LEU A 25 -1.16 8.32 -4.79
C LEU A 25 -1.17 9.11 -6.10
N GLY A 26 -0.29 10.11 -6.24
CA GLY A 26 -0.21 10.94 -7.44
C GLY A 26 0.31 10.24 -8.70
N ARG A 27 0.83 9.01 -8.58
CA ARG A 27 1.28 8.20 -9.74
C ARG A 27 0.28 7.11 -10.14
N ILE A 28 -0.69 6.79 -9.29
CA ILE A 28 -1.73 5.82 -9.62
C ILE A 28 -2.59 6.43 -10.74
N PRO A 29 -2.69 5.79 -11.92
CA PRO A 29 -3.38 6.39 -13.04
C PRO A 29 -4.90 6.40 -12.83
N ASP A 30 -5.51 7.50 -13.23
CA ASP A 30 -6.95 7.76 -13.20
C ASP A 30 -7.77 6.90 -14.19
N THR A 31 -7.13 6.04 -14.99
CA THR A 31 -7.74 5.43 -16.18
C THR A 31 -8.35 4.05 -15.96
N TYR A 32 -8.50 3.59 -14.72
CA TYR A 32 -9.09 2.28 -14.46
C TYR A 32 -10.59 2.28 -14.72
N GLU A 33 -11.08 1.20 -15.37
CA GLU A 33 -12.51 0.95 -15.57
C GLU A 33 -13.24 0.72 -14.23
N GLU A 34 -12.51 0.27 -13.21
CA GLU A 34 -12.99 0.09 -11.84
C GLU A 34 -12.66 1.30 -10.97
N GLU A 35 -13.63 1.75 -10.18
CA GLU A 35 -13.45 2.86 -9.24
C GLU A 35 -12.55 2.43 -8.07
N PHE A 36 -11.56 3.27 -7.74
CA PHE A 36 -10.77 3.11 -6.52
C PHE A 36 -11.72 3.17 -5.31
N PRO A 37 -11.74 2.15 -4.43
CA PRO A 37 -12.67 2.14 -3.32
C PRO A 37 -12.40 3.32 -2.37
N ILE A 38 -13.42 3.69 -1.61
CA ILE A 38 -13.31 4.69 -0.56
C ILE A 38 -12.61 4.02 0.64
N PHE A 39 -11.59 4.68 1.20
CA PHE A 39 -10.77 4.12 2.30
C PHE A 39 -10.15 5.22 3.17
N SER A 40 -9.53 4.82 4.26
CA SER A 40 -8.78 5.71 5.15
C SER A 40 -7.30 5.33 5.25
N ILE A 41 -6.44 6.30 5.61
CA ILE A 41 -5.02 6.07 5.89
C ILE A 41 -4.70 6.57 7.29
N TYR A 42 -4.17 5.68 8.11
CA TYR A 42 -3.85 5.93 9.52
C TYR A 42 -2.38 5.65 9.82
N GLU A 43 -1.83 6.44 10.73
CA GLU A 43 -0.60 6.11 11.44
C GLU A 43 -0.95 5.45 12.78
N GLY A 44 -0.39 4.28 13.04
CA GLY A 44 -0.68 3.51 14.24
C GLY A 44 0.20 2.25 14.35
N TYR A 45 0.19 1.62 15.52
CA TYR A 45 0.95 0.40 15.74
C TYR A 45 0.41 -0.76 14.88
N CYS A 46 1.31 -1.46 14.20
CA CYS A 46 1.00 -2.74 13.58
C CYS A 46 2.23 -3.66 13.57
N GLU A 47 2.00 -4.95 13.72
CA GLU A 47 3.07 -5.93 13.89
C GLU A 47 4.00 -6.01 12.66
N TRP A 48 3.49 -5.75 11.46
CA TRP A 48 4.22 -5.96 10.20
C TRP A 48 4.63 -4.65 9.49
N GLY A 49 4.55 -3.51 10.17
CA GLY A 49 4.85 -2.20 9.58
C GLY A 49 3.71 -1.63 8.75
N ALA A 50 2.88 -2.47 8.13
CA ALA A 50 1.58 -2.09 7.59
C ALA A 50 0.51 -3.17 7.72
N MET A 51 -0.75 -2.76 7.63
CA MET A 51 -1.93 -3.64 7.60
C MET A 51 -3.04 -2.99 6.77
N VAL A 52 -3.73 -3.79 5.96
CA VAL A 52 -4.98 -3.41 5.28
C VAL A 52 -6.15 -4.14 5.92
N ASP A 53 -7.21 -3.41 6.27
CA ASP A 53 -8.46 -3.96 6.78
C ASP A 53 -9.68 -3.44 5.98
N GLU A 54 -10.90 -3.61 6.52
CA GLU A 54 -12.14 -3.14 5.88
C GLU A 54 -12.28 -1.61 5.86
N GLN A 55 -11.56 -0.90 6.72
CA GLN A 55 -11.67 0.55 6.91
C GLN A 55 -10.56 1.31 6.17
N GLY A 56 -9.41 0.66 5.94
CA GLY A 56 -8.36 1.21 5.11
C GLY A 56 -6.98 0.62 5.41
N ILE A 57 -5.98 1.50 5.51
CA ILE A 57 -4.59 1.12 5.71
C ILE A 57 -4.07 1.75 7.01
N VAL A 58 -3.43 0.93 7.84
CA VAL A 58 -2.67 1.37 9.01
C VAL A 58 -1.19 1.17 8.73
N PHE A 59 -0.40 2.23 8.94
CA PHE A 59 1.06 2.20 8.82
C PHE A 59 1.72 2.50 10.17
N ASP A 60 2.64 1.63 10.58
CA ASP A 60 3.55 1.91 11.70
C ASP A 60 4.82 2.57 11.15
N VAL A 61 4.80 3.90 11.10
CA VAL A 61 5.90 4.69 10.51
C VAL A 61 7.22 4.48 11.25
N GLY A 62 7.19 4.28 12.56
CA GLY A 62 8.39 4.01 13.35
C GLY A 62 9.03 2.69 12.92
N LYS A 63 8.23 1.63 12.86
CA LYS A 63 8.67 0.30 12.43
C LYS A 63 9.14 0.29 10.97
N LEU A 64 8.41 0.95 10.07
CA LEU A 64 8.81 1.06 8.66
C LEU A 64 10.15 1.76 8.49
N ASN A 65 10.40 2.83 9.25
CA ASN A 65 11.68 3.53 9.21
C ASN A 65 12.82 2.67 9.77
N GLU A 66 12.56 1.90 10.83
CA GLU A 66 13.54 0.96 11.41
C GLU A 66 13.90 -0.15 10.41
N GLU A 67 12.91 -0.86 9.86
CA GLU A 67 13.12 -2.01 8.98
C GLU A 67 13.67 -1.61 7.59
N SER A 68 13.29 -0.43 7.09
CA SER A 68 13.84 0.08 5.83
C SER A 68 15.20 0.78 5.99
N GLU A 69 15.66 1.02 7.21
CA GLU A 69 16.78 1.94 7.51
C GLU A 69 16.55 3.34 6.89
N GLY A 70 15.29 3.79 6.86
CA GLY A 70 14.87 5.04 6.23
C GLY A 70 14.92 5.04 4.70
N ASP A 71 14.97 3.87 4.05
CA ASP A 71 14.94 3.77 2.59
C ASP A 71 13.56 4.12 2.02
N ASN A 72 13.42 5.38 1.62
CA ASN A 72 12.22 5.92 0.99
C ASN A 72 11.78 5.16 -0.28
N VAL A 73 12.68 4.47 -0.99
CA VAL A 73 12.32 3.67 -2.16
C VAL A 73 11.57 2.42 -1.72
N ALA A 74 12.08 1.75 -0.69
CA ALA A 74 11.44 0.56 -0.10
C ALA A 74 10.07 0.92 0.50
N ILE A 75 10.00 2.02 1.25
CA ILE A 75 8.74 2.49 1.87
C ILE A 75 7.69 2.82 0.79
N LYS A 76 8.08 3.48 -0.31
CA LYS A 76 7.15 3.74 -1.42
C LYS A 76 6.63 2.45 -2.05
N GLY A 77 7.46 1.43 -2.16
CA GLY A 77 7.08 0.12 -2.68
C GLY A 77 6.03 -0.54 -1.81
N LEU A 78 6.26 -0.54 -0.49
CA LEU A 78 5.29 -1.03 0.48
C LEU A 78 3.97 -0.25 0.40
N VAL A 79 4.01 1.08 0.38
CA VAL A 79 2.79 1.91 0.30
C VAL A 79 2.00 1.62 -0.99
N ALA A 80 2.68 1.49 -2.13
CA ALA A 80 2.03 1.14 -3.39
C ALA A 80 1.39 -0.26 -3.35
N HIS A 81 2.06 -1.21 -2.68
CA HIS A 81 1.55 -2.56 -2.46
C HIS A 81 0.27 -2.55 -1.60
N GLU A 82 0.26 -1.86 -0.45
CA GLU A 82 -0.93 -1.79 0.40
C GLU A 82 -2.12 -1.08 -0.29
N LEU A 83 -1.84 -0.04 -1.08
CA LEU A 83 -2.86 0.61 -1.90
C LEU A 83 -3.42 -0.33 -2.96
N ALA A 84 -2.62 -1.24 -3.50
CA ALA A 84 -3.08 -2.27 -4.42
C ALA A 84 -3.96 -3.31 -3.72
N HIS A 85 -3.66 -3.70 -2.48
CA HIS A 85 -4.56 -4.52 -1.66
C HIS A 85 -5.94 -3.88 -1.47
N VAL A 86 -5.96 -2.56 -1.22
CA VAL A 86 -7.21 -1.79 -1.12
C VAL A 86 -7.95 -1.79 -2.44
N PHE A 87 -7.28 -1.48 -3.56
CA PHE A 87 -7.91 -1.47 -4.88
C PHE A 87 -8.53 -2.82 -5.26
N LEU A 88 -7.81 -3.91 -5.00
CA LEU A 88 -8.23 -5.29 -5.27
C LEU A 88 -9.25 -5.82 -4.24
N LYS A 89 -9.62 -5.01 -3.24
CA LYS A 89 -10.56 -5.36 -2.16
C LYS A 89 -10.15 -6.64 -1.42
N HIS A 90 -8.84 -6.85 -1.25
CA HIS A 90 -8.31 -8.06 -0.65
C HIS A 90 -8.84 -8.29 0.78
N SER A 91 -8.93 -7.25 1.63
CA SER A 91 -9.49 -7.39 2.98
C SER A 91 -10.94 -7.92 2.98
N VAL A 92 -11.77 -7.45 2.05
CA VAL A 92 -13.16 -7.91 1.87
C VAL A 92 -13.19 -9.36 1.39
N LEU A 93 -12.29 -9.75 0.49
CA LEU A 93 -12.19 -11.14 0.01
C LEU A 93 -11.76 -12.08 1.14
N VAL A 94 -10.78 -11.68 1.96
CA VAL A 94 -10.35 -12.45 3.15
C VAL A 94 -11.49 -12.59 4.15
N ALA A 95 -12.24 -11.52 4.43
CA ALA A 95 -13.42 -11.57 5.31
C ALA A 95 -14.51 -12.54 4.80
N GLN A 96 -14.59 -12.74 3.48
CA GLN A 96 -15.46 -13.73 2.83
C GLN A 96 -14.86 -15.16 2.80
N GLY A 97 -13.70 -15.39 3.43
CA GLY A 97 -12.99 -16.67 3.43
C GLY A 97 -12.31 -17.01 2.10
N LYS A 98 -12.10 -16.03 1.22
CA LYS A 98 -11.39 -16.23 -0.06
C LYS A 98 -9.91 -15.98 0.13
N ALA A 99 -9.09 -16.78 -0.55
CA ALA A 99 -7.65 -16.55 -0.61
C ALA A 99 -7.35 -15.28 -1.41
N THR A 100 -6.47 -14.44 -0.88
CA THR A 100 -5.88 -13.31 -1.60
C THR A 100 -4.42 -13.57 -1.86
N LEU A 101 -3.90 -12.96 -2.92
CA LEU A 101 -2.60 -13.32 -3.44
C LEU A 101 -1.71 -12.07 -3.49
N GLU A 102 -0.73 -11.99 -2.58
CA GLU A 102 0.26 -10.92 -2.46
C GLU A 102 0.88 -10.47 -3.81
N HIS A 103 1.14 -11.42 -4.69
CA HIS A 103 1.72 -11.13 -6.01
C HIS A 103 0.77 -10.37 -6.95
N GLU A 104 -0.55 -10.37 -6.70
CA GLU A 104 -1.52 -9.57 -7.47
C GLU A 104 -1.40 -8.10 -7.11
N ALA A 105 -1.19 -7.79 -5.83
CA ALA A 105 -0.91 -6.43 -5.38
C ALA A 105 0.43 -5.93 -5.95
N ASP A 106 1.48 -6.77 -5.97
CA ASP A 106 2.75 -6.44 -6.63
C ASP A 106 2.55 -6.16 -8.12
N LYS A 107 1.83 -7.04 -8.84
CA LYS A 107 1.54 -6.86 -10.27
C LYS A 107 0.80 -5.57 -10.54
N LEU A 108 -0.16 -5.20 -9.69
CA LEU A 108 -0.92 -3.97 -9.85
C LEU A 108 -0.06 -2.73 -9.56
N ALA A 109 0.73 -2.74 -8.48
CA ALA A 109 1.68 -1.67 -8.18
C ALA A 109 2.73 -1.50 -9.30
N ILE A 110 3.21 -2.60 -9.90
CA ILE A 110 4.09 -2.57 -11.08
C ILE A 110 3.38 -1.91 -12.28
N LYS A 111 2.08 -2.21 -12.51
CA LYS A 111 1.28 -1.54 -13.55
C LYS A 111 1.08 -0.05 -13.28
N TRP A 112 1.09 0.37 -12.01
CA TRP A 112 1.14 1.77 -11.59
C TRP A 112 2.54 2.40 -11.64
N ASP A 113 3.49 1.76 -12.34
CA ASP A 113 4.86 2.25 -12.56
C ASP A 113 5.79 2.15 -11.33
N PHE A 114 5.44 1.37 -10.30
CA PHE A 114 6.30 1.17 -9.11
C PHE A 114 7.25 -0.03 -9.19
N LYS A 115 7.68 -0.42 -10.40
CA LYS A 115 8.49 -1.64 -10.58
C LYS A 115 9.74 -1.67 -9.69
N ARG A 116 10.52 -0.58 -9.71
CA ARG A 116 11.76 -0.48 -8.92
C ARG A 116 11.47 -0.47 -7.42
N GLU A 117 10.46 0.29 -7.00
CA GLU A 117 10.08 0.41 -5.60
C GLU A 117 9.61 -0.94 -5.04
N ILE A 118 8.82 -1.72 -5.80
CA ILE A 118 8.38 -3.07 -5.43
C ILE A 118 9.57 -4.04 -5.33
N GLU A 119 10.52 -4.00 -6.27
CA GLU A 119 11.74 -4.83 -6.22
C GLU A 119 12.56 -4.54 -4.94
N VAL A 120 12.77 -3.27 -4.60
CA VAL A 120 13.51 -2.86 -3.39
C VAL A 120 12.72 -3.21 -2.12
N PHE A 121 11.41 -2.95 -2.11
CA PHE A 121 10.52 -3.34 -1.02
C PHE A 121 10.64 -4.83 -0.72
N ARG A 122 10.53 -5.70 -1.73
CA ARG A 122 10.61 -7.16 -1.54
C ARG A 122 12.00 -7.64 -1.11
N GLN A 123 13.06 -6.90 -1.43
CA GLN A 123 14.41 -7.19 -0.93
C GLN A 123 14.59 -6.82 0.54
N LYS A 124 13.94 -5.74 1.01
CA LYS A 124 14.07 -5.24 2.39
C LYS A 124 13.09 -5.88 3.36
N PHE A 125 11.82 -5.96 2.96
CA PHE A 125 10.70 -6.40 3.78
C PHE A 125 10.27 -7.85 3.46
N GLY A 126 10.93 -8.54 2.52
CA GLY A 126 10.60 -9.91 2.08
C GLY A 126 11.61 -10.99 2.51
N PRO A 127 11.21 -12.28 2.44
CA PRO A 127 11.19 -12.99 1.16
C PRO A 127 9.79 -13.10 0.51
N PRO A 128 9.74 -13.35 -0.82
CA PRO A 128 8.54 -13.22 -1.65
C PRO A 128 7.56 -14.34 -1.36
N THR A 129 6.25 -14.05 -1.34
CA THR A 129 5.22 -15.07 -1.10
C THR A 129 5.31 -16.16 -2.17
N PRO A 130 5.76 -17.39 -1.84
CA PRO A 130 5.62 -18.51 -2.75
C PRO A 130 4.15 -18.84 -2.77
N GLN A 131 3.53 -18.75 -3.94
CA GLN A 131 2.24 -19.41 -4.14
C GLN A 131 2.50 -20.90 -4.23
N LYS A 132 2.30 -21.61 -3.13
CA LYS A 132 2.06 -23.04 -3.16
C LYS A 132 0.70 -23.32 -2.57
#